data_AF-A0A7S1J421-F1
#
_entry.id   AF-A0A7S1J421-F1
#
_cell.length_a   1.000
_cell.length_b   1.000
_cell.length_c   1.000
_cell.angle_alpha   90.00
_cell.angle_beta   90.00
_cell.angle_gamma   90.00
#
_symmetry.space_group_name_H-M   'P 1'
#
loop_
_entity.id
_entity.type
_entity.pdbx_description
1 polymer ?
#
loop_
_entity_poly.entity_id
_entity_poly.type
_entity_poly.pdbx_seq_one_letter_code
_entity_poly.pdbx_strand_id
1 'polypeptide(L)'
;SQDELSIKASEKAAVDKLPASTGKAPATNQEERETGSVDSSIYFLWAKSSGGLWMMLMTLLIFVVAEANNTLTKVWIAYWGDHGEAHSAFWFLGIFALLNLTTSALFYLQALNISLRGLAGGQMLFKQLLQAVLQAPMGFFDTTPVGRLTNRFSKDLYTVDETLPASISMYLGCMMKVVSTVLIIAFVTPLFLAAMIPVVLFYMHSQRFYMETSRELKRLDSLSRSPIYALFSETLDGLTTIRAFKSEGLFLARNE
;
A
#
# COMPACT_ATOMS: atom_id res chain seq x y z
N SER A 1 -15.56 -51.19 10.69
CA SER A 1 -16.82 -50.55 11.07
C SER A 1 -16.91 -50.33 12.58
N GLN A 2 -16.91 -51.36 13.43
CA GLN A 2 -16.96 -51.16 14.90
C GLN A 2 -15.64 -50.68 15.53
N ASP A 3 -14.47 -51.08 14.99
CA ASP A 3 -13.17 -50.63 15.51
C ASP A 3 -12.81 -49.18 15.14
N GLU A 4 -13.26 -48.67 13.99
CA GLU A 4 -13.06 -47.24 13.65
C GLU A 4 -13.94 -46.31 14.49
N LEU A 5 -15.11 -46.79 14.91
CA LEU A 5 -16.01 -46.07 15.81
C LEU A 5 -15.47 -46.06 17.24
N SER A 6 -14.79 -47.13 17.69
CA SER A 6 -14.17 -47.18 19.02
C SER A 6 -12.92 -46.30 19.11
N ILE A 7 -12.11 -46.23 18.04
CA ILE A 7 -10.94 -45.34 17.96
C ILE A 7 -11.39 -43.87 17.94
N LYS A 8 -12.38 -43.51 17.11
CA LYS A 8 -12.93 -42.13 17.08
C LYS A 8 -13.60 -41.71 18.39
N ALA A 9 -14.21 -42.66 19.10
CA ALA A 9 -14.78 -42.40 20.43
C ALA A 9 -13.69 -42.23 21.51
N SER A 10 -12.63 -43.02 21.45
CA SER A 10 -11.46 -42.90 22.34
C SER A 10 -10.68 -41.60 22.10
N GLU A 11 -10.59 -41.15 20.84
CA GLU A 11 -9.92 -39.91 20.45
C GLU A 11 -10.72 -38.67 20.90
N LYS A 12 -12.05 -38.69 20.75
CA LYS A 12 -12.93 -37.66 21.33
C LYS A 12 -12.85 -37.59 22.85
N ALA A 13 -12.78 -38.73 23.53
CA ALA A 13 -12.67 -38.80 24.99
C ALA A 13 -11.30 -38.37 25.53
N ALA A 14 -10.25 -38.41 24.70
CA ALA A 14 -8.91 -37.94 25.06
C ALA A 14 -8.76 -36.42 24.90
N VAL A 15 -9.40 -35.83 23.88
CA VAL A 15 -9.42 -34.37 23.66
C VAL A 15 -10.19 -33.63 24.76
N ASP A 16 -11.27 -34.24 25.27
CA ASP A 16 -12.12 -33.65 26.33
C ASP A 16 -11.52 -33.70 27.74
N LYS A 17 -10.39 -34.41 27.91
CA LYS A 17 -9.70 -34.60 29.22
C LYS A 17 -8.43 -33.78 29.39
N LEU A 18 -8.07 -32.93 28.44
CA LEU A 18 -6.97 -31.98 28.62
C LEU A 18 -7.39 -30.98 29.71
N PRO A 19 -6.65 -30.84 30.81
CA PRO A 19 -6.96 -29.84 31.82
C PRO A 19 -6.94 -28.48 31.13
N ALA A 20 -8.03 -27.72 31.26
CA ALA A 20 -8.06 -26.32 30.89
C ALA A 20 -6.91 -25.64 31.63
N SER A 21 -5.82 -25.34 30.92
CA SER A 21 -4.67 -24.70 31.53
C SER A 21 -5.10 -23.28 31.89
N THR A 22 -5.42 -23.09 33.17
CA THR A 22 -5.53 -21.79 33.82
C THR A 22 -4.15 -21.16 34.02
N GLY A 23 -3.25 -21.34 33.05
CA GLY A 23 -2.03 -20.57 32.93
C GLY A 23 -2.33 -19.38 32.04
N LYS A 24 -2.22 -18.17 32.59
CA LYS A 24 -2.08 -16.97 31.76
C LYS A 24 -1.01 -17.29 30.71
N ALA A 25 -1.40 -17.41 29.45
CA ALA A 25 -0.45 -17.43 28.34
C ALA A 25 0.48 -16.24 28.58
N PRO A 26 1.81 -16.43 28.55
CA PRO A 26 2.72 -15.31 28.71
C PRO A 26 2.30 -14.26 27.68
N ALA A 27 2.25 -13.00 28.10
CA ALA A 27 1.92 -11.84 27.26
C ALA A 27 3.03 -11.58 26.22
N THR A 28 3.46 -12.63 25.54
CA THR A 28 4.39 -12.59 24.44
C THR A 28 3.60 -12.08 23.24
N ASN A 29 3.54 -10.76 23.15
CA ASN A 29 3.41 -10.04 21.91
C ASN A 29 2.04 -10.16 21.20
N GLN A 30 0.98 -9.63 21.83
CA GLN A 30 -0.07 -9.00 21.02
C GLN A 30 0.61 -7.92 20.17
N GLU A 31 0.61 -8.08 18.85
CA GLU A 31 1.17 -7.11 17.92
C GLU A 31 0.60 -5.72 18.22
N GLU A 32 1.48 -4.74 18.38
CA GLU A 32 1.15 -3.35 18.67
C GLU A 32 0.21 -2.85 17.56
N ARG A 33 -1.04 -2.63 17.94
CA ARG A 33 -2.16 -2.48 17.01
C ARG A 33 -2.68 -1.06 17.05
N GLU A 34 -2.34 -0.26 16.05
CA GLU A 34 -3.04 1.00 15.81
C GLU A 34 -4.38 0.70 15.14
N THR A 35 -5.47 1.07 15.81
CA THR A 35 -6.84 0.92 15.29
C THR A 35 -7.40 2.28 14.87
N GLY A 36 -7.73 2.45 13.59
CA GLY A 36 -8.36 3.68 13.09
C GLY A 36 -7.87 4.14 11.72
N SER A 37 -8.24 5.37 11.34
CA SER A 37 -7.65 6.07 10.19
C SER A 37 -6.22 6.47 10.51
N VAL A 38 -5.30 6.29 9.55
CA VAL A 38 -3.92 6.76 9.66
C VAL A 38 -3.92 8.27 9.91
N ASP A 39 -3.23 8.71 10.96
CA ASP A 39 -3.13 10.12 11.29
C ASP A 39 -2.41 10.90 10.16
N SER A 40 -2.92 12.09 9.84
CA SER A 40 -2.34 12.97 8.81
C SER A 40 -0.91 13.39 9.15
N SER A 41 -0.56 13.36 10.43
CA SER A 41 0.81 13.57 10.93
C SER A 41 1.83 12.60 10.30
N ILE A 42 1.42 11.37 9.97
CA ILE A 42 2.31 10.34 9.41
C ILE A 42 2.69 10.67 7.95
N TYR A 43 1.73 11.17 7.17
CA TYR A 43 2.01 11.64 5.81
C TYR A 43 2.93 12.85 5.83
N PHE A 44 2.74 13.75 6.79
CA PHE A 44 3.61 14.91 6.98
C PHE A 44 5.01 14.52 7.46
N LEU A 45 5.12 13.49 8.31
CA LEU A 45 6.40 12.94 8.74
C LEU A 45 7.18 12.38 7.56
N TRP A 46 6.54 11.58 6.69
CA TRP A 46 7.18 11.08 5.47
C TRP A 46 7.61 12.23 4.55
N ALA A 47 6.72 13.21 4.32
CA ALA A 47 7.07 14.38 3.50
C ALA A 47 8.24 15.19 4.09
N LYS A 48 8.31 15.31 5.42
CA LYS A 48 9.41 15.96 6.12
C LYS A 48 10.72 15.19 5.95
N SER A 49 10.69 13.86 6.10
CA SER A 49 11.85 12.99 5.92
C SER A 49 12.37 12.98 4.47
N SER A 50 11.49 13.15 3.48
CA SER A 50 11.83 13.14 2.05
C SER A 50 12.43 14.46 1.52
N GLY A 51 12.57 15.50 2.37
CA GLY A 51 13.17 16.78 1.98
C GLY A 51 12.39 18.03 2.41
N GLY A 52 11.34 17.89 3.22
CA GLY A 52 10.60 19.00 3.80
C GLY A 52 9.50 19.58 2.91
N LEU A 53 8.79 20.58 3.46
CA LEU A 53 7.61 21.18 2.82
C LEU A 53 7.92 21.83 1.46
N TRP A 54 9.06 22.52 1.36
CA TRP A 54 9.50 23.15 0.11
C TRP A 54 9.61 22.13 -1.03
N MET A 55 10.13 20.95 -0.73
CA MET A 55 10.34 19.92 -1.73
C MET A 55 9.03 19.27 -2.17
N MET A 56 8.08 19.11 -1.24
CA MET A 56 6.71 18.68 -1.54
C MET A 56 6.00 19.66 -2.49
N LEU A 57 6.16 20.97 -2.26
CA LEU A 57 5.60 22.00 -3.15
C LEU A 57 6.21 21.94 -4.55
N MET A 58 7.52 21.69 -4.67
CA MET A 58 8.18 21.50 -5.96
C MET A 58 7.69 20.25 -6.70
N THR A 59 7.51 19.13 -6.00
CA THR A 59 6.92 17.92 -6.60
C THR A 59 5.50 18.20 -7.09
N LEU A 60 4.67 18.87 -6.28
CA LEU A 60 3.31 19.24 -6.69
C LEU A 60 3.30 20.15 -7.92
N LEU A 61 4.19 21.14 -7.97
CA LEU A 61 4.32 22.05 -9.12
C LEU A 61 4.67 21.28 -10.39
N ILE A 62 5.60 20.32 -10.33
CA ILE A 62 5.97 19.48 -11.48
C ILE A 62 4.76 18.68 -11.98
N PHE A 63 3.97 18.11 -11.08
CA PHE A 63 2.73 17.39 -11.43
C PHE A 63 1.72 18.30 -12.16
N VAL A 64 1.52 19.52 -11.64
CA VAL A 64 0.60 20.50 -12.24
C VAL A 64 1.08 20.91 -13.63
N VAL A 65 2.38 21.24 -13.79
CA VAL A 65 2.95 21.64 -15.08
C VAL A 65 2.90 20.49 -16.09
N ALA A 66 3.21 19.27 -15.67
CA ALA A 66 3.13 18.09 -16.53
C ALA A 66 1.70 17.83 -17.05
N GLU A 67 0.71 17.88 -16.15
CA GLU A 67 -0.69 17.68 -16.54
C GLU A 67 -1.23 18.85 -17.37
N ALA A 68 -0.80 20.09 -17.09
CA ALA A 68 -1.16 21.25 -17.90
C ALA A 68 -0.64 21.12 -19.34
N ASN A 69 0.62 20.68 -19.52
CA ASN A 69 1.18 20.44 -20.86
C ASN A 69 0.51 19.25 -21.58
N ASN A 70 0.17 18.19 -20.83
CA ASN A 70 -0.62 17.08 -21.37
C ASN A 70 -2.00 17.55 -21.86
N THR A 71 -2.63 18.44 -21.10
CA THR A 71 -3.93 19.03 -21.43
C THR A 71 -3.84 19.95 -22.64
N LEU A 72 -2.81 20.78 -22.70
CA LEU A 72 -2.52 21.63 -23.85
C LEU A 72 -2.37 20.82 -25.14
N THR A 73 -1.73 19.65 -25.07
CA THR A 73 -1.59 18.74 -26.21
C THR A 73 -2.96 18.25 -26.73
N LYS A 74 -3.92 17.97 -25.84
CA LYS A 74 -5.29 17.59 -26.20
C LYS A 74 -6.04 18.74 -26.86
N VAL A 75 -5.94 19.94 -26.28
CA VAL A 75 -6.56 21.16 -26.83
C VAL A 75 -5.96 21.52 -28.19
N TRP A 76 -4.65 21.33 -28.36
CA TRP A 76 -3.97 21.54 -29.65
C TRP A 76 -4.52 20.63 -30.75
N ILE A 77 -4.77 19.35 -30.45
CA ILE A 77 -5.41 18.44 -31.42
C ILE A 77 -6.82 18.93 -31.80
N ALA A 78 -7.61 19.38 -30.83
CA ALA A 78 -8.93 19.93 -31.10
C ALA A 78 -8.84 21.17 -32.02
N TYR A 79 -7.92 22.09 -31.74
CA TYR A 79 -7.68 23.26 -32.58
C TYR A 79 -7.24 22.89 -34.01
N TRP A 80 -6.34 21.90 -34.15
CA TRP A 80 -5.94 21.40 -35.46
C TRP A 80 -7.13 20.84 -36.25
N GLY A 81 -8.05 20.13 -35.60
CA GLY A 81 -9.27 19.63 -36.23
C GLY A 81 -10.13 20.74 -36.86
N ASP A 82 -10.27 21.88 -36.19
CA ASP A 82 -11.10 23.00 -36.66
C ASP A 82 -10.39 23.89 -37.71
N HIS A 83 -9.06 23.95 -37.70
CA HIS A 83 -8.26 24.89 -38.52
C HIS A 83 -7.35 24.19 -39.55
N GLY A 84 -7.70 22.96 -39.95
CA GLY A 84 -6.87 22.12 -40.82
C GLY A 84 -6.49 22.74 -42.18
N GLU A 85 -7.26 23.71 -42.67
CA GLU A 85 -7.00 24.40 -43.94
C GLU A 85 -6.11 25.65 -43.82
N ALA A 86 -5.90 26.17 -42.61
CA ALA A 86 -5.19 27.44 -42.40
C ALA A 86 -3.67 27.36 -42.64
N HIS A 87 -3.07 26.19 -42.42
CA HIS A 87 -1.63 25.96 -42.52
C HIS A 87 -1.30 24.57 -43.06
N SER A 88 -0.05 24.36 -43.48
CA SER A 88 0.46 23.05 -43.89
C SER A 88 0.36 22.02 -42.76
N ALA A 89 0.01 20.78 -43.09
CA ALA A 89 -0.05 19.67 -42.13
C ALA A 89 1.26 19.49 -41.34
N PHE A 90 2.41 19.75 -41.98
CA PHE A 90 3.71 19.67 -41.31
C PHE A 90 3.87 20.69 -40.18
N TRP A 91 3.19 21.84 -40.25
CA TRP A 91 3.24 22.84 -39.20
C TRP A 91 2.52 22.37 -37.92
N PHE A 92 1.28 21.88 -38.07
CA PHE A 92 0.52 21.31 -36.97
C PHE A 92 1.22 20.09 -36.35
N LEU A 93 1.78 19.23 -37.19
CA LEU A 93 2.55 18.06 -36.76
C LEU A 93 3.82 18.46 -35.99
N GLY A 94 4.52 19.50 -36.42
CA GLY A 94 5.72 20.02 -35.75
C GLY A 94 5.43 20.49 -34.33
N ILE A 95 4.37 21.28 -34.13
CA ILE A 95 3.95 21.71 -32.78
C ILE A 95 3.49 20.52 -31.95
N PHE A 96 2.70 19.61 -32.53
CA PHE A 96 2.25 18.42 -31.83
C PHE A 96 3.42 17.54 -31.36
N ALA A 97 4.43 17.34 -32.20
CA ALA A 97 5.64 16.60 -31.86
C ALA A 97 6.41 17.28 -30.71
N LEU A 98 6.56 18.61 -30.76
CA LEU A 98 7.21 19.37 -29.70
C LEU A 98 6.47 19.25 -28.36
N LEU A 99 5.14 19.41 -28.36
CA LEU A 99 4.31 19.29 -27.15
C LEU A 99 4.40 17.89 -26.52
N ASN A 100 4.44 16.84 -27.34
CA ASN A 100 4.60 15.46 -26.85
C ASN A 100 6.01 15.20 -26.32
N LEU A 101 7.05 15.77 -26.95
CA LEU A 101 8.42 15.68 -26.47
C LEU A 101 8.55 16.35 -25.09
N THR A 102 7.99 17.55 -24.94
CA THR A 102 7.95 18.26 -23.65
C THR A 102 7.15 17.48 -22.61
N THR A 103 5.99 16.92 -22.97
CA THR A 103 5.19 16.08 -22.06
C THR A 103 5.98 14.86 -21.58
N SER A 104 6.65 14.16 -22.49
CA SER A 104 7.47 12.98 -22.17
C SER A 104 8.63 13.35 -21.24
N ALA A 105 9.32 14.47 -21.51
CA ALA A 105 10.38 14.97 -20.65
C ALA A 105 9.85 15.33 -19.24
N LEU A 106 8.67 15.95 -19.15
CA LEU A 106 8.05 16.30 -17.87
C LEU A 106 7.64 15.06 -17.05
N PHE A 107 7.08 14.03 -17.69
CA PHE A 107 6.78 12.76 -17.01
C PHE A 107 8.04 12.02 -16.56
N TYR A 108 9.11 12.08 -17.34
CA TYR A 108 10.40 11.55 -16.91
C TYR A 108 10.96 12.30 -15.69
N LEU A 109 10.92 13.64 -15.70
CA LEU A 109 11.33 14.47 -14.57
C LEU A 109 10.47 14.21 -13.32
N GLN A 110 9.17 14.01 -13.50
CA GLN A 110 8.24 13.64 -12.44
C GLN A 110 8.61 12.29 -11.80
N ALA A 111 8.86 11.27 -12.63
CA ALA A 111 9.29 9.95 -12.16
C ALA A 111 10.61 10.03 -11.40
N LEU A 112 11.63 10.70 -11.97
CA LEU A 112 12.92 10.92 -11.30
C LEU A 112 12.76 11.65 -9.97
N ASN A 113 11.92 12.70 -9.93
CA ASN A 113 11.69 13.45 -8.70
C ASN A 113 11.13 12.54 -7.61
N ILE A 114 10.06 11.78 -7.89
CA ILE A 114 9.47 10.87 -6.90
C ILE A 114 10.47 9.80 -6.46
N SER A 115 11.22 9.18 -7.38
CA SER A 115 12.20 8.15 -7.03
C SER A 115 13.33 8.69 -6.15
N LEU A 116 13.88 9.87 -6.46
CA LEU A 116 14.93 10.49 -5.64
C LEU A 116 14.41 10.89 -4.25
N ARG A 117 13.16 11.35 -4.14
CA ARG A 117 12.54 11.70 -2.87
C ARG A 117 12.19 10.47 -2.04
N GLY A 118 11.68 9.42 -2.67
CA GLY A 118 11.45 8.12 -2.05
C GLY A 118 12.73 7.57 -1.44
N LEU A 119 13.82 7.56 -2.22
CA LEU A 119 15.14 7.14 -1.75
C LEU A 119 15.65 7.99 -0.59
N ALA A 120 15.56 9.32 -0.68
CA ALA A 120 16.02 10.21 0.39
C ALA A 120 15.22 10.02 1.70
N GLY A 121 13.88 9.92 1.59
CA GLY A 121 12.99 9.68 2.73
C GLY A 121 13.24 8.31 3.37
N GLY A 122 13.38 7.29 2.54
CA GLY A 122 13.73 5.92 2.95
C GLY A 122 15.04 5.84 3.72
N GLN A 123 16.12 6.41 3.16
CA GLN A 123 17.42 6.47 3.83
C GLN A 123 17.37 7.22 5.17
N MET A 124 16.61 8.31 5.26
CA MET A 124 16.46 9.07 6.49
C MET A 124 15.72 8.26 7.56
N LEU A 125 14.61 7.61 7.19
CA LEU A 125 13.84 6.77 8.10
C LEU A 125 14.62 5.53 8.54
N PHE A 126 15.37 4.90 7.63
CA PHE A 126 16.27 3.79 7.97
C PHE A 126 17.32 4.20 9.00
N LYS A 127 18.00 5.34 8.79
CA LYS A 127 19.02 5.84 9.72
C LYS A 127 18.44 6.15 11.10
N GLN A 128 17.27 6.77 11.16
CA GLN A 128 16.58 7.05 12.42
C GLN A 128 16.19 5.77 13.15
N LEU A 129 15.63 4.79 12.43
CA LEU A 129 15.27 3.49 12.98
C LEU A 129 16.51 2.76 13.52
N LEU A 130 17.59 2.71 12.73
CA LEU A 130 18.84 2.08 13.12
C LEU A 130 19.43 2.73 14.37
N GLN A 131 19.48 4.06 14.41
CA GLN A 131 19.99 4.79 15.57
C GLN A 131 19.14 4.54 16.82
N ALA A 132 17.82 4.56 16.69
CA ALA A 132 16.91 4.30 17.81
C ALA A 132 17.09 2.88 18.37
N VAL A 133 17.25 1.88 17.50
CA VAL A 133 17.49 0.50 17.91
C VAL A 133 18.85 0.35 18.60
N LEU A 134 19.93 0.92 18.04
CA LEU A 134 21.27 0.84 18.64
C LEU A 134 21.37 1.53 20.01
N GLN A 135 20.51 2.51 20.28
CA GLN A 135 20.45 3.23 21.55
C GLN A 135 19.42 2.66 22.52
N ALA A 136 18.70 1.60 22.14
CA ALA A 136 17.68 1.00 22.98
C ALA A 136 18.31 0.26 24.20
N PRO A 137 17.67 0.29 25.38
CA PRO A 137 18.15 -0.43 26.55
C PRO A 137 18.05 -1.96 26.35
N MET A 138 18.85 -2.76 27.07
CA MET A 138 18.81 -4.22 26.98
C MET A 138 17.41 -4.81 27.18
N GLY A 139 16.60 -4.22 28.07
CA GLY A 139 15.22 -4.65 28.29
C GLY A 139 14.31 -4.54 27.06
N PHE A 140 14.64 -3.69 26.07
CA PHE A 140 13.94 -3.68 24.78
C PHE A 140 14.23 -4.95 23.98
N PHE A 141 15.49 -5.41 23.99
CA PHE A 141 15.91 -6.61 23.26
C PHE A 141 15.45 -7.91 23.93
N ASP A 142 15.29 -7.91 25.26
CA ASP A 142 14.75 -9.05 26.00
C ASP A 142 13.23 -9.22 25.79
N THR A 143 12.51 -8.14 25.50
CA THR A 143 11.05 -8.14 25.31
C THR A 143 10.62 -8.21 23.85
N THR A 144 11.48 -7.75 22.93
CA THR A 144 11.16 -7.66 21.50
C THR A 144 11.73 -8.86 20.74
N PRO A 145 10.88 -9.69 20.08
CA PRO A 145 11.37 -10.82 19.30
C PRO A 145 12.26 -10.35 18.14
N VAL A 146 13.37 -11.07 17.90
CA VAL A 146 14.30 -10.78 16.78
C VAL A 146 13.55 -10.74 15.44
N GLY A 147 12.56 -11.62 15.23
CA GLY A 147 11.75 -11.64 14.01
C GLY A 147 10.97 -10.34 13.75
N ARG A 148 10.51 -9.64 14.80
CA ARG A 148 9.83 -8.35 14.65
C ARG A 148 10.79 -7.28 14.16
N LEU A 149 12.00 -7.25 14.72
CA LEU A 149 13.04 -6.32 14.32
C LEU A 149 13.44 -6.55 12.85
N THR A 150 13.61 -7.82 12.46
CA THR A 150 13.88 -8.20 11.06
C THR A 150 12.76 -7.77 10.12
N ASN A 151 11.48 -7.96 10.48
CA ASN A 151 10.35 -7.50 9.67
C ASN A 151 10.34 -5.97 9.49
N ARG A 152 10.69 -5.21 10.52
CA ARG A 152 10.79 -3.74 10.44
C ARG A 152 11.89 -3.28 9.48
N PHE A 153 13.07 -3.88 9.56
CA PHE A 153 14.20 -3.54 8.67
C PHE A 153 14.05 -4.08 7.24
N SER A 154 13.14 -5.01 7.00
CA SER A 154 12.92 -5.60 5.66
C SER A 154 11.60 -5.12 5.04
N LYS A 155 10.47 -5.69 5.46
CA LYS A 155 9.16 -5.50 4.85
C LYS A 155 8.60 -4.08 5.07
N ASP A 156 8.71 -3.56 6.27
CA ASP A 156 8.18 -2.22 6.57
C ASP A 156 9.01 -1.15 5.86
N LEU A 157 10.34 -1.29 5.87
CA LEU A 157 11.22 -0.40 5.12
C LEU A 157 10.99 -0.48 3.61
N TYR A 158 10.83 -1.68 3.04
CA TYR A 158 10.45 -1.85 1.63
C TYR A 158 9.14 -1.13 1.28
N THR A 159 8.16 -1.18 2.19
CA THR A 159 6.88 -0.49 1.99
C THR A 159 7.07 1.03 1.93
N VAL A 160 7.93 1.57 2.79
CA VAL A 160 8.28 3.00 2.84
C VAL A 160 9.09 3.44 1.61
N ASP A 161 9.99 2.59 1.13
CA ASP A 161 10.93 2.91 0.06
C ASP A 161 10.31 2.77 -1.33
N GLU A 162 9.46 1.76 -1.54
CA GLU A 162 8.96 1.40 -2.87
C GLU A 162 7.45 1.59 -2.99
N THR A 163 6.69 1.01 -2.06
CA THR A 163 5.22 0.95 -2.19
C THR A 163 4.57 2.31 -1.96
N LEU A 164 5.04 3.05 -0.95
CA LEU A 164 4.48 4.34 -0.57
C LEU A 164 4.72 5.42 -1.63
N PRO A 165 5.93 5.64 -2.17
CA PRO A 165 6.16 6.62 -3.24
C PRO A 165 5.37 6.28 -4.51
N ALA A 166 5.30 5.00 -4.89
CA ALA A 166 4.53 4.56 -6.04
C ALA A 166 3.03 4.87 -5.87
N SER A 167 2.47 4.56 -4.69
CA SER A 167 1.07 4.83 -4.37
C SER A 167 0.75 6.34 -4.39
N ILE A 168 1.63 7.17 -3.82
CA ILE A 168 1.47 8.63 -3.82
C ILE A 168 1.53 9.18 -5.25
N SER A 169 2.48 8.72 -6.06
CA SER A 169 2.61 9.13 -7.46
C SER A 169 1.36 8.78 -8.27
N MET A 170 0.85 7.56 -8.12
CA MET A 170 -0.37 7.11 -8.79
C MET A 170 -1.59 7.92 -8.33
N TYR A 171 -1.73 8.16 -7.03
CA TYR A 171 -2.82 8.95 -6.47
C TYR A 171 -2.80 10.40 -6.97
N LEU A 172 -1.66 11.09 -6.87
CA LEU A 172 -1.51 12.46 -7.35
C LEU A 172 -1.73 12.55 -8.87
N GLY A 173 -1.19 11.60 -9.64
CA GLY A 173 -1.39 11.56 -11.09
C GLY A 173 -2.85 11.36 -11.48
N CYS A 174 -3.57 10.47 -10.77
CA CYS A 174 -5.00 10.28 -10.98
C CYS A 174 -5.80 11.54 -10.61
N MET A 175 -5.51 12.14 -9.45
CA MET A 175 -6.16 13.37 -8.99
C MET A 175 -6.00 14.51 -10.00
N MET A 176 -4.77 14.72 -10.51
CA MET A 176 -4.49 15.77 -11.50
C MET A 176 -5.24 15.53 -12.82
N LYS A 177 -5.30 14.28 -13.31
CA LYS A 177 -6.07 13.93 -14.52
C LYS A 177 -7.57 14.19 -14.36
N VAL A 178 -8.14 13.83 -13.19
CA VAL A 178 -9.55 14.09 -12.89
C VAL A 178 -9.81 15.59 -12.87
N VAL A 179 -9.01 16.36 -12.12
CA VAL A 179 -9.13 17.82 -12.04
C VAL A 179 -9.02 18.47 -13.42
N SER A 180 -8.00 18.10 -14.20
CA SER A 180 -7.82 18.61 -15.56
C SER A 180 -9.04 18.31 -16.44
N THR A 181 -9.52 17.06 -16.46
CA THR A 181 -10.67 16.66 -17.28
C THR A 181 -11.93 17.45 -16.90
N VAL A 182 -12.18 17.61 -15.60
CA VAL A 182 -13.32 18.40 -15.10
C VAL A 182 -13.20 19.87 -15.51
N LEU A 183 -12.01 20.46 -15.43
CA LEU A 183 -11.78 21.85 -15.86
C LEU A 183 -12.03 22.04 -17.35
N ILE A 184 -11.58 21.11 -18.20
CA ILE A 184 -11.85 21.16 -19.65
C ILE A 184 -13.35 21.09 -19.92
N ILE A 185 -14.04 20.13 -19.29
CA ILE A 185 -15.50 19.97 -19.45
C ILE A 185 -16.23 21.23 -18.97
N ALA A 186 -15.82 21.79 -17.84
CA ALA A 186 -16.38 23.03 -17.31
C ALA A 186 -16.20 24.21 -18.27
N PHE A 187 -15.06 24.30 -18.95
CA PHE A 187 -14.77 25.34 -19.93
C PHE A 187 -15.58 25.16 -21.23
N VAL A 188 -15.67 23.93 -21.75
CA VAL A 188 -16.32 23.64 -23.04
C VAL A 188 -17.85 23.57 -22.90
N THR A 189 -18.37 23.01 -21.81
CA THR A 189 -19.82 22.85 -21.61
C THR A 189 -20.20 23.03 -20.13
N PRO A 190 -20.34 24.28 -19.66
CA PRO A 190 -20.61 24.59 -18.25
C PRO A 190 -21.88 23.93 -17.70
N LEU A 191 -22.93 23.80 -18.53
CA LEU A 191 -24.19 23.16 -18.15
C LEU A 191 -24.02 21.68 -17.78
N PHE A 192 -22.99 21.00 -18.30
CA PHE A 192 -22.71 19.61 -17.97
C PHE A 192 -22.30 19.41 -16.50
N LEU A 193 -21.81 20.45 -15.82
CA LEU A 193 -21.47 20.38 -14.39
C LEU A 193 -22.69 20.03 -13.52
N ALA A 194 -23.89 20.50 -13.89
CA ALA A 194 -25.11 20.16 -13.16
C ALA A 194 -25.41 18.65 -13.22
N ALA A 195 -25.17 18.01 -14.37
CA ALA A 195 -25.31 16.57 -14.53
C ALA A 195 -24.20 15.77 -13.81
N MET A 196 -23.05 16.39 -13.52
CA MET A 196 -21.95 15.75 -12.81
C MET A 196 -22.21 15.62 -11.29
N ILE A 197 -23.01 16.52 -10.70
CA ILE A 197 -23.34 16.52 -9.27
C ILE A 197 -23.86 15.15 -8.77
N PRO A 198 -24.90 14.53 -9.36
CA PRO A 198 -25.39 13.23 -8.91
C PRO A 198 -24.32 12.12 -9.06
N VAL A 199 -23.47 12.19 -10.09
CA VAL A 199 -22.38 11.22 -10.31
C VAL A 199 -21.35 11.32 -9.19
N VAL A 200 -20.95 12.54 -8.79
CA VAL A 200 -20.01 12.76 -7.68
C VAL A 200 -20.60 12.28 -6.36
N LEU A 201 -21.88 12.56 -6.09
CA LEU A 201 -22.53 12.09 -4.87
C LEU A 201 -22.58 10.56 -4.80
N PHE A 202 -22.93 9.90 -5.91
CA PHE A 202 -22.90 8.45 -6.00
C PHE A 202 -21.49 7.88 -5.81
N TYR A 203 -20.49 8.50 -6.44
CA TYR A 203 -19.08 8.12 -6.28
C TYR A 203 -18.63 8.25 -4.83
N MET A 204 -18.93 9.36 -4.15
CA MET A 204 -18.58 9.57 -2.75
C MET A 204 -19.22 8.53 -1.83
N HIS A 205 -20.48 8.16 -2.09
CA HIS A 205 -21.16 7.10 -1.36
C HIS A 205 -20.48 5.74 -1.57
N SER A 206 -20.23 5.36 -2.82
CA SER A 206 -19.54 4.11 -3.17
C SER A 206 -18.12 4.05 -2.60
N GLN A 207 -17.37 5.15 -2.67
CA GLN A 207 -16.00 5.24 -2.14
C GLN A 207 -15.95 5.01 -0.63
N ARG A 208 -16.89 5.58 0.14
CA ARG A 208 -16.96 5.36 1.59
C ARG A 208 -17.24 3.90 1.93
N PHE A 209 -18.25 3.31 1.30
CA PHE A 209 -18.60 1.90 1.47
C PHE A 209 -17.43 0.97 1.10
N TYR A 210 -16.76 1.24 -0.03
CA TYR A 210 -15.59 0.49 -0.47
C TYR A 210 -14.43 0.59 0.51
N MET A 211 -14.11 1.79 1.01
CA MET A 211 -12.99 1.99 1.94
C MET A 211 -13.20 1.30 3.29
N GLU A 212 -14.43 1.29 3.81
CA GLU A 212 -14.76 0.56 5.03
C GLU A 212 -14.61 -0.95 4.82
N THR A 213 -15.23 -1.48 3.75
CA THR A 213 -15.20 -2.91 3.43
C THR A 213 -13.78 -3.41 3.12
N SER A 214 -13.03 -2.66 2.30
CA SER A 214 -11.66 -3.03 1.89
C SER A 214 -10.69 -3.07 3.07
N ARG A 215 -10.79 -2.12 4.00
CA ARG A 215 -9.99 -2.13 5.24
C ARG A 215 -10.29 -3.36 6.09
N GLU A 216 -11.56 -3.70 6.23
CA GLU A 216 -11.99 -4.88 7.00
C GLU A 216 -11.58 -6.20 6.33
N LEU A 217 -11.71 -6.29 5.01
CA LEU A 217 -11.29 -7.46 4.25
C LEU A 217 -9.77 -7.67 4.35
N LYS A 218 -8.99 -6.61 4.21
CA LYS A 218 -7.53 -6.66 4.37
C LYS A 218 -7.13 -7.05 5.79
N ARG A 219 -7.93 -6.64 6.79
CA ARG A 219 -7.76 -7.09 8.18
C ARG A 219 -8.02 -8.59 8.32
N LEU A 220 -9.10 -9.10 7.77
CA LEU A 220 -9.44 -10.53 7.80
C LEU A 220 -8.37 -11.39 7.09
N ASP A 221 -7.86 -10.94 5.93
CA ASP A 221 -6.76 -11.61 5.22
C ASP A 221 -5.47 -11.64 6.05
N SER A 222 -5.14 -10.55 6.76
CA SER A 222 -3.97 -10.54 7.65
C SER A 222 -4.16 -11.47 8.85
N LEU A 223 -5.37 -11.51 9.44
CA LEU A 223 -5.68 -12.35 10.59
C LEU A 223 -5.72 -13.84 10.24
N SER A 224 -6.17 -14.22 9.05
CA SER A 224 -6.24 -15.62 8.62
C SER A 224 -4.86 -16.23 8.34
N ARG A 225 -3.85 -15.41 7.98
CA ARG A 225 -2.48 -15.88 7.71
C ARG A 225 -1.65 -16.16 8.97
N SER A 226 -1.92 -15.45 10.08
CA SER A 226 -1.13 -15.59 11.32
C SER A 226 -1.13 -17.02 11.89
N PRO A 227 -2.28 -17.72 12.01
CA PRO A 227 -2.32 -19.11 12.47
C PRO A 227 -1.53 -20.07 11.58
N ILE A 228 -1.52 -19.85 10.27
CA ILE A 228 -0.79 -20.69 9.32
C ILE A 228 0.73 -20.58 9.58
N TYR A 229 1.23 -19.35 9.75
CA TYR A 229 2.65 -19.15 10.08
C TYR A 229 3.02 -19.69 11.46
N ALA A 230 2.13 -19.56 12.44
CA ALA A 230 2.34 -20.13 13.77
C ALA A 230 2.42 -21.67 13.73
N LEU A 231 1.49 -22.32 13.04
CA LEU A 231 1.46 -23.78 12.88
C LEU A 231 2.69 -24.30 12.12
N PHE A 232 3.13 -23.57 11.08
CA PHE A 232 4.35 -23.90 10.35
C PHE A 232 5.59 -23.80 11.24
N SER A 233 5.71 -22.74 12.05
CA SER A 233 6.81 -22.56 13.01
C SER A 233 6.82 -23.67 14.06
N GLU A 234 5.65 -23.99 14.65
CA GLU A 234 5.51 -25.06 15.65
C GLU A 234 5.87 -26.43 15.07
N THR A 235 5.52 -26.68 13.81
CA THR A 235 5.87 -27.92 13.10
C THR A 235 7.38 -28.02 12.84
N LEU A 236 8.04 -26.92 12.48
CA LEU A 236 9.50 -26.89 12.28
C LEU A 236 10.26 -27.10 13.59
N ASP A 237 9.85 -26.44 14.67
CA ASP A 237 10.47 -26.58 15.99
C ASP A 237 10.25 -28.00 16.57
N GLY A 238 9.06 -28.57 16.35
CA GLY A 238 8.68 -29.91 16.82
C GLY A 238 9.06 -31.06 15.89
N LEU A 239 9.80 -30.82 14.80
CA LEU A 239 9.97 -31.78 13.70
C LEU A 239 10.59 -33.11 14.15
N THR A 240 11.53 -33.07 15.09
CA THR A 240 12.18 -34.26 15.66
C THR A 240 11.20 -35.10 16.47
N THR A 241 10.38 -34.46 17.29
CA THR A 241 9.33 -35.12 18.09
C THR A 241 8.26 -35.73 17.18
N ILE A 242 7.79 -34.99 16.17
CA ILE A 242 6.78 -35.47 15.21
C ILE A 242 7.27 -36.75 14.50
N ARG A 243 8.53 -36.76 14.04
CA ARG A 243 9.16 -37.92 13.41
C ARG A 243 9.39 -39.08 14.37
N ALA A 244 9.78 -38.79 15.62
CA ALA A 244 9.99 -39.81 16.63
C ALA A 244 8.69 -40.57 16.97
N PHE A 245 7.56 -39.86 16.99
CA PHE A 245 6.23 -40.44 17.25
C PHE A 245 5.47 -40.85 15.97
N LYS A 246 6.09 -40.74 14.78
CA LYS A 246 5.45 -41.06 13.48
C LYS A 246 4.07 -40.43 13.29
N SER A 247 3.94 -39.17 13.71
CA SER A 247 2.66 -38.44 13.73
C SER A 247 2.53 -37.46 12.55
N GLU A 248 3.26 -37.68 11.46
CA GLU A 248 3.29 -36.78 10.30
C GLU A 248 1.92 -36.65 9.64
N GLY A 249 1.16 -37.74 9.54
CA GLY A 249 -0.17 -37.74 8.93
C GLY A 249 -1.18 -36.84 9.66
N LEU A 250 -1.09 -36.75 10.99
CA LEU A 250 -1.97 -35.91 11.80
C LEU A 250 -1.66 -34.42 11.61
N PHE A 251 -0.37 -34.06 11.51
CA PHE A 251 0.05 -32.68 11.23
C PHE A 251 -0.20 -32.28 9.78
N LEU A 252 -0.10 -33.21 8.82
CA LEU A 252 -0.49 -33.00 7.43
C LEU A 252 -1.98 -32.69 7.31
N ALA A 253 -2.85 -33.49 7.97
CA ALA A 253 -4.30 -33.26 7.97
C ALA A 253 -4.72 -31.95 8.65
N ARG A 254 -3.87 -31.36 9.50
CA ARG A 254 -4.10 -30.06 10.15
C ARG A 254 -3.60 -28.87 9.32
N ASN A 255 -2.70 -29.12 8.35
CA ASN A 255 -2.13 -28.11 7.45
C ASN A 255 -2.92 -27.93 6.13
N GLU A 256 -3.82 -28.86 5.81
CA GLU A 256 -4.83 -28.71 4.74
C GLU A 256 -6.03 -27.87 5.22
#